data_AF-A0A7C8GQR9-F1
#
_entry.id   AF-A0A7C8GQR9-F1
#
_cell.length_a   1.000
_cell.length_b   1.000
_cell.length_c   1.000
_cell.angle_alpha   90.00
_cell.angle_beta   90.00
_cell.angle_gamma   90.00
#
_symmetry.space_group_name_H-M   'P 1'
#
loop_
_entity.id
_entity.type
_entity.pdbx_description
1 polymer ?
#
loop_
_entity_poly.entity_id
_entity_poly.type
_entity_poly.pdbx_seq_one_letter_code
_entity_poly.pdbx_strand_id
1 'polypeptide(L)'
;MTQTNDKLTCIKCGFEPEYESAEFCMNCGYELDSNYCTNDHCMSRNNGERIPLPSYACFCDGCGSESTYYLDGFISPSNVDRN
;
A
#
# COMPACT_ATOMS: atom_id res chain seq x y z
N MET A 1 22.06 11.76 -13.09
CA MET A 1 20.60 11.49 -13.16
C MET A 1 20.35 10.27 -12.29
N THR A 2 20.11 10.46 -11.00
CA THR A 2 19.75 9.36 -10.09
C THR A 2 18.27 9.09 -10.28
N GLN A 3 17.94 8.14 -11.16
CA GLN A 3 16.63 7.50 -11.16
C GLN A 3 16.50 6.80 -9.80
N THR A 4 15.64 7.33 -8.95
CA THR A 4 15.19 6.64 -7.75
C THR A 4 14.29 5.51 -8.22
N ASN A 5 14.88 4.34 -8.47
CA ASN A 5 14.12 3.10 -8.62
C ASN A 5 13.46 2.85 -7.27
N ASP A 6 12.21 3.25 -7.12
CA ASP A 6 11.34 2.82 -6.02
C ASP A 6 11.15 1.30 -6.15
N LYS A 7 12.12 0.54 -5.66
CA LYS A 7 12.08 -0.91 -5.65
C LYS A 7 10.82 -1.37 -4.92
N LEU A 8 9.93 -2.01 -5.67
CA LEU A 8 8.62 -2.45 -5.21
C LEU A 8 8.74 -3.65 -4.25
N THR A 9 9.14 -3.42 -3.00
CA THR A 9 9.31 -4.48 -2.01
C THR A 9 7.94 -5.08 -1.64
N CYS A 10 7.80 -6.40 -1.73
CA CYS A 10 6.56 -7.07 -1.35
C CYS A 10 6.29 -6.88 0.14
N ILE A 11 5.22 -6.17 0.49
CA ILE A 11 4.88 -5.87 1.89
C ILE A 11 4.69 -7.14 2.74
N LYS A 12 4.20 -8.23 2.12
CA LYS A 12 3.88 -9.47 2.81
C LYS A 12 5.10 -10.33 3.14
N CYS A 13 6.11 -10.36 2.26
CA CYS A 13 7.25 -11.30 2.41
C CYS A 13 8.64 -10.67 2.29
N GLY A 14 8.73 -9.36 2.00
CA GLY A 14 10.00 -8.64 1.86
C GLY A 14 10.78 -8.93 0.59
N PHE A 15 10.25 -9.72 -0.35
CA PHE A 15 10.92 -9.99 -1.62
C PHE A 15 10.98 -8.72 -2.48
N GLU A 16 12.18 -8.40 -2.99
CA GLU A 16 12.42 -7.32 -3.95
C GLU A 16 12.39 -7.89 -5.38
N PRO A 17 11.33 -7.62 -6.17
CA PRO A 17 11.29 -7.99 -7.57
C PRO A 17 12.33 -7.19 -8.36
N GLU A 18 12.96 -7.83 -9.34
CA GLU A 18 13.91 -7.19 -10.25
C GLU A 18 13.22 -6.30 -11.31
N TYR A 19 11.90 -6.45 -11.47
CA TYR A 19 11.10 -5.77 -12.48
C TYR A 19 10.09 -4.83 -11.82
N GLU A 20 10.13 -3.54 -12.20
CA GLU A 20 9.22 -2.51 -11.65
C GLU A 20 7.77 -2.68 -12.11
N SER A 21 7.52 -3.44 -13.18
CA SER A 21 6.18 -3.67 -13.73
C SER A 21 5.49 -4.93 -13.19
N ALA A 22 6.03 -5.56 -12.14
CA ALA A 22 5.42 -6.75 -11.57
C ALA A 22 4.14 -6.39 -10.80
N GLU A 23 3.00 -6.96 -11.20
CA GLU A 23 1.73 -6.79 -10.48
C GLU A 23 1.60 -7.73 -9.28
N PHE A 24 2.30 -8.87 -9.32
CA PHE A 24 2.28 -9.89 -8.26
C PHE A 24 3.70 -10.27 -7.83
N CYS A 25 3.86 -10.56 -6.55
CA CYS A 25 5.11 -11.04 -5.99
C CYS A 25 5.45 -12.44 -6.53
N MET A 26 6.60 -12.55 -7.21
CA MET A 26 7.09 -13.82 -7.75
C MET A 26 7.43 -14.87 -6.67
N ASN A 27 7.58 -14.44 -5.41
CA ASN A 27 7.90 -15.33 -4.29
C ASN A 27 6.64 -15.84 -3.57
N CYS A 28 5.65 -14.99 -3.28
CA CYS A 28 4.50 -15.35 -2.43
C CYS A 28 3.13 -15.18 -3.10
N GLY A 29 3.08 -14.69 -4.33
CA GLY A 29 1.85 -14.48 -5.11
C GLY A 29 0.97 -13.31 -4.64
N TYR A 30 1.42 -12.53 -3.64
CA TYR A 30 0.68 -11.36 -3.16
C TYR A 30 0.75 -10.23 -4.17
N GLU A 31 -0.34 -9.51 -4.34
CA GLU A 31 -0.42 -8.37 -5.25
C GLU A 31 0.42 -7.19 -4.76
N LEU A 32 1.24 -6.62 -5.62
CA LEU A 32 2.12 -5.52 -5.28
C LEU A 32 1.38 -4.18 -5.41
N ASP A 33 1.82 -3.18 -4.63
CA ASP A 33 1.19 -1.84 -4.57
C ASP A 33 -0.33 -1.85 -4.35
N SER A 34 -0.81 -2.78 -3.50
CA SER A 34 -2.22 -3.12 -3.31
C SER A 34 -2.81 -2.65 -1.97
N ASN A 35 -2.36 -1.51 -1.46
CA ASN A 35 -2.92 -0.91 -0.25
C ASN A 35 -4.19 -0.14 -0.62
N TYR A 36 -5.38 -0.54 -0.13
CA TYR A 36 -6.64 0.09 -0.53
C TYR A 36 -7.42 0.63 0.66
N CYS A 37 -8.31 1.59 0.39
CA CYS A 37 -9.27 2.07 1.37
C CYS A 37 -10.34 1.02 1.62
N THR A 38 -10.56 0.66 2.88
CA THR A 38 -11.57 -0.35 3.29
C THR A 38 -13.02 0.15 3.25
N ASN A 39 -13.24 1.45 3.12
CA ASN A 39 -14.58 2.03 3.07
C ASN A 39 -15.10 2.07 1.63
N ASP A 40 -16.03 1.18 1.29
CA ASP A 40 -16.68 1.07 -0.02
C ASP A 40 -17.38 2.35 -0.48
N HIS A 41 -17.75 3.24 0.45
CA HIS A 41 -18.38 4.52 0.15
C HIS A 41 -17.38 5.70 0.04
N CYS A 42 -16.08 5.42 0.04
CA CYS A 42 -15.05 6.45 -0.14
C CYS A 42 -15.04 6.97 -1.58
N MET A 43 -15.67 8.12 -1.83
CA MET A 43 -15.73 8.74 -3.17
C MET A 43 -14.34 9.14 -3.73
N SER A 44 -13.29 9.18 -2.91
CA SER A 44 -11.93 9.51 -3.34
C SER A 44 -11.10 8.29 -3.75
N ARG A 45 -11.45 7.09 -3.28
CA ARG A 45 -10.65 5.86 -3.49
C ARG A 45 -11.43 4.71 -4.10
N ASN A 46 -12.74 4.67 -3.87
CA ASN A 46 -13.67 3.63 -4.33
C ASN A 46 -14.75 4.25 -5.24
N ASN A 47 -14.31 4.93 -6.30
CA ASN A 47 -15.16 5.66 -7.26
C ASN A 47 -15.37 4.92 -8.59
N GLY A 48 -15.10 3.62 -8.62
CA GLY A 48 -15.06 2.80 -9.82
C GLY A 48 -13.67 2.63 -10.43
N GLU A 49 -12.69 3.44 -10.01
CA GLU A 49 -11.28 3.22 -10.28
C GLU A 49 -10.62 2.52 -9.10
N ARG A 50 -9.59 1.72 -9.39
CA ARG A 50 -8.82 0.99 -8.38
C ARG A 50 -7.59 1.81 -8.00
N ILE A 51 -7.76 2.74 -7.07
CA ILE A 51 -6.73 3.70 -6.67
C ILE A 51 -6.05 3.24 -5.38
N PRO A 52 -4.80 2.76 -5.42
CA PRO A 52 -4.08 2.38 -4.21
C PRO A 52 -3.71 3.62 -3.38
N LEU A 53 -3.72 3.43 -2.06
CA LEU A 53 -3.09 4.29 -1.08
C LEU A 53 -1.57 4.04 -1.09
N PRO A 54 -0.77 5.01 -0.63
CA PRO A 54 0.66 4.79 -0.41
C PRO A 54 0.91 3.58 0.49
N SER A 55 2.01 2.84 0.25
CA SER A 55 2.35 1.61 0.98
C SER A 55 2.50 1.78 2.50
N TYR A 56 2.76 3.00 2.98
CA TYR A 56 2.86 3.35 4.39
C TYR A 56 1.56 3.86 5.02
N ALA A 57 0.50 4.09 4.25
CA ALA A 57 -0.73 4.70 4.74
C ALA A 57 -1.57 3.69 5.52
N CYS A 58 -1.67 3.87 6.84
CA CYS A 58 -2.55 3.06 7.69
C CYS A 58 -4.04 3.46 7.59
N PHE A 59 -4.30 4.69 7.15
CA PHE A 59 -5.64 5.25 7.01
C PHE A 59 -5.75 6.00 5.67
N CYS A 60 -6.96 6.01 5.11
CA CYS A 60 -7.31 6.73 3.89
C CYS A 60 -7.33 8.24 4.16
N ASP A 61 -6.62 9.00 3.33
CA ASP A 61 -6.58 10.47 3.37
C ASP A 61 -7.89 11.14 2.89
N GLY A 62 -8.71 10.42 2.12
CA GLY A 62 -10.00 10.91 1.63
C GLY A 62 -11.19 10.73 2.59
N CYS A 63 -11.16 9.72 3.47
CA CYS A 63 -12.30 9.43 4.35
C CYS A 63 -11.94 8.98 5.78
N GLY A 64 -10.66 8.85 6.11
CA GLY A 64 -10.19 8.45 7.45
C GLY A 64 -10.36 6.97 7.79
N SER A 65 -10.94 6.16 6.91
CA SER A 65 -11.10 4.71 7.14
C SER A 65 -9.78 3.97 7.04
N GLU A 66 -9.70 2.79 7.66
CA GLU A 66 -8.50 1.96 7.67
C GLU A 66 -8.10 1.52 6.26
N SER A 67 -6.80 1.28 6.07
CA SER A 67 -6.27 0.70 4.84
C SER A 67 -6.20 -0.83 4.94
N THR A 68 -6.20 -1.54 3.80
CA THR A 68 -6.07 -3.00 3.78
C THR A 68 -4.78 -3.46 4.44
N TYR A 69 -3.66 -2.75 4.22
CA TYR A 69 -2.39 -3.15 4.83
C TYR A 69 -2.38 -2.99 6.35
N TYR A 70 -3.08 -2.00 6.89
CA TYR A 70 -3.23 -1.86 8.34
C TYR A 70 -4.14 -2.94 8.92
N LEU A 71 -5.29 -3.19 8.27
CA LEU A 71 -6.23 -4.23 8.69
C LEU A 71 -5.59 -5.64 8.66
N ASP A 72 -4.76 -5.91 7.65
CA ASP A 72 -4.02 -7.17 7.52
C ASP A 72 -2.78 -7.24 8.44
N GLY A 73 -2.44 -6.15 9.14
CA GLY A 73 -1.34 -6.09 10.10
C GLY A 73 0.06 -6.00 9.45
N PHE A 74 0.15 -5.63 8.18
CA PHE A 74 1.44 -5.45 7.49
C PHE A 74 2.16 -4.17 7.89
N ILE A 75 1.40 -3.14 8.29
CA ILE A 75 1.92 -1.85 8.76
C ILE A 75 1.22 -1.46 10.05
N SER A 76 1.78 -0.49 10.76
CA SER A 76 1.18 0.07 11.96
C SER A 76 1.41 1.58 12.00
N PRO A 77 0.51 2.35 12.65
CA PRO A 77 0.70 3.78 12.81
C PRO A 77 2.06 4.05 13.46
N SER A 78 2.84 4.96 12.87
CA SER A 78 4.04 5.43 13.53
C SER A 78 3.63 6.21 14.77
N ASN A 79 4.17 5.83 15.93
CA ASN A 79 4.12 6.67 17.11
C ASN A 79 5.04 7.86 16.83
N VAL A 80 4.53 8.86 16.10
CA VAL A 80 5.16 10.18 16.12
C VAL A 80 4.89 10.74 17.50
N ASP A 81 5.78 10.43 18.44
CA ASP A 81 5.92 11.18 19.69
C ASP A 81 6.14 12.64 19.27
N ARG A 82 5.06 13.42 19.27
CA ARG A 82 5.10 14.87 19.05
C ARG A 82 5.72 15.49 20.29
N ASN A 83 7.04 15.47 20.35
CA ASN A 83 7.83 16.16 21.35
C ASN A 83 7.86 17.67 21.07
#